data_AF-A0A1Y6G3W0-F1
#
_entry.id   AF-A0A1Y6G3W0-F1
#
_cell.length_a   1.000
_cell.length_b   1.000
_cell.length_c   1.000
_cell.angle_alpha   90.00
_cell.angle_beta   90.00
_cell.angle_gamma   90.00
#
_symmetry.space_group_name_H-M   'P 1'
#
loop_
_entity.id
_entity.type
_entity.pdbx_description
1 polymer ?
#
loop_
_entity_poly.entity_id
_entity_poly.type
_entity_poly.pdbx_seq_one_letter_code
_entity_poly.pdbx_strand_id
1 'polypeptide(L)'
;MEKAFVKQFEALLEKYSELLVGESTDETKEKVKVWALYSHIAKSMPALAKHWNGLYPDAKEEMIQIINEIKVMNEQHRSSSQN
;
A
#
# COMPACT_ATOMS: atom_id res chain seq x y z
N MET A 1 5.55 -21.32 -4.57
CA MET A 1 5.89 -20.24 -5.52
C MET A 1 7.35 -20.39 -5.89
N GLU A 2 7.70 -20.29 -7.17
CA GLU A 2 9.10 -20.38 -7.59
C GLU A 2 9.91 -19.19 -7.05
N LYS A 3 11.14 -19.42 -6.60
CA LYS A 3 12.00 -18.35 -6.05
C LYS A 3 12.26 -17.22 -7.05
N ALA A 4 12.36 -17.54 -8.34
CA ALA A 4 12.55 -16.57 -9.40
C ALA A 4 11.34 -15.62 -9.52
N PHE A 5 10.12 -16.17 -9.45
CA PHE A 5 8.89 -15.40 -9.50
C PHE A 5 8.78 -14.43 -8.32
N VAL A 6 9.08 -14.86 -7.09
CA VAL A 6 9.03 -14.00 -5.89
C VAL A 6 9.90 -12.76 -6.10
N LYS A 7 11.14 -12.94 -6.54
CA LYS A 7 12.08 -11.84 -6.81
C LYS A 7 11.60 -10.90 -7.92
N GLN A 8 11.04 -11.45 -8.99
CA GLN A 8 10.48 -10.64 -10.08
C GLN A 8 9.28 -9.81 -9.61
N PHE A 9 8.45 -10.38 -8.74
CA PHE A 9 7.32 -9.66 -8.16
C PHE A 9 7.78 -8.58 -7.17
N GLU A 10 8.81 -8.86 -6.37
CA GLU A 10 9.43 -7.86 -5.50
C GLU A 10 9.97 -6.66 -6.29
N ALA A 11 10.62 -6.90 -7.44
CA ALA A 11 11.09 -5.83 -8.32
C ALA A 11 9.95 -5.00 -8.92
N LEU A 12 8.79 -5.61 -9.20
CA LEU A 12 7.58 -4.89 -9.59
C LEU A 12 7.08 -3.98 -8.46
N LEU A 13 7.01 -4.50 -7.23
CA LEU A 13 6.56 -3.74 -6.07
C LEU A 13 7.52 -2.58 -5.76
N GLU A 14 8.83 -2.81 -5.85
CA GLU A 14 9.86 -1.78 -5.72
C GLU A 14 9.61 -0.65 -6.72
N LYS A 15 9.47 -0.97 -8.00
CA LYS A 15 9.24 0.06 -9.02
C LYS A 15 7.90 0.77 -8.84
N TYR A 16 6.87 0.04 -8.41
CA TYR A 16 5.56 0.61 -8.14
C TYR A 16 5.62 1.62 -6.98
N SER A 17 6.31 1.30 -5.90
CA SER A 17 6.51 2.21 -4.77
C SER A 17 7.28 3.47 -5.18
N GLU A 18 8.36 3.35 -5.95
CA GLU A 18 9.10 4.52 -6.46
C GLU A 18 8.19 5.45 -7.27
N LEU A 19 7.41 4.91 -8.21
CA LEU A 19 6.54 5.70 -9.08
C LEU A 19 5.34 6.29 -8.32
N LEU A 20 4.90 5.63 -7.25
CA LEU A 20 3.75 6.07 -6.47
C LEU A 20 4.14 7.13 -5.44
N VAL A 21 5.20 6.90 -4.66
CA VAL A 21 5.50 7.72 -3.48
C VAL A 21 6.93 8.26 -3.46
N GLY A 22 7.72 8.01 -4.51
CA GLY A 22 9.09 8.51 -4.65
C GLY A 22 10.16 7.70 -3.93
N GLU A 23 9.78 6.67 -3.17
CA GLU A 23 10.69 5.86 -2.34
C GLU A 23 10.33 4.37 -2.39
N SER A 24 11.32 3.51 -2.17
CA SER A 24 11.18 2.04 -2.22
C SER A 24 11.85 1.31 -1.06
N THR A 25 11.94 1.97 0.11
CA THR A 25 12.39 1.31 1.35
C THR A 25 11.52 0.09 1.68
N ASP A 26 12.05 -0.84 2.47
CA ASP A 26 11.29 -2.04 2.86
C ASP A 26 9.99 -1.70 3.60
N GLU A 27 10.02 -0.66 4.44
CA GLU A 27 8.82 -0.15 5.11
C GLU A 27 7.81 0.43 4.11
N THR A 28 8.27 1.27 3.18
CA THR A 28 7.41 1.88 2.15
C THR A 28 6.78 0.83 1.25
N LYS A 29 7.55 -0.18 0.82
CA LYS A 29 7.04 -1.30 0.02
C LYS A 29 5.97 -2.09 0.77
N GLU A 30 6.17 -2.36 2.06
CA GLU A 30 5.17 -3.10 2.84
C GLU A 30 3.89 -2.28 3.05
N LYS A 31 4.00 -0.98 3.34
CA LYS A 31 2.83 -0.07 3.41
C LYS A 31 2.04 -0.06 2.11
N VAL A 32 2.72 0.11 0.98
CA VAL A 32 2.10 0.13 -0.36
C VAL A 32 1.42 -1.21 -0.67
N LYS A 33 2.05 -2.34 -0.32
CA LYS A 33 1.49 -3.68 -0.52
C LYS A 33 0.24 -3.92 0.34
N VAL A 34 0.30 -3.60 1.63
CA VAL A 34 -0.85 -3.73 2.55
C VAL A 34 -1.99 -2.85 2.08
N TRP A 35 -1.72 -1.59 1.73
CA TRP A 35 -2.71 -0.67 1.18
C TRP A 35 -3.34 -1.17 -0.11
N ALA A 36 -2.55 -1.61 -1.08
CA ALA A 36 -3.05 -2.09 -2.37
C ALA A 36 -3.95 -3.32 -2.18
N LEU A 37 -3.54 -4.26 -1.33
CA LEU A 37 -4.31 -5.46 -1.03
C LEU A 37 -5.60 -5.13 -0.27
N TYR A 38 -5.52 -4.33 0.80
CA TYR A 38 -6.70 -3.90 1.56
C TYR A 38 -7.68 -3.14 0.67
N SER A 39 -7.20 -2.22 -0.16
CA SER A 39 -8.03 -1.43 -1.07
C SER A 39 -8.71 -2.33 -2.11
N HIS A 40 -8.01 -3.34 -2.62
CA HIS A 40 -8.60 -4.32 -3.52
C HIS A 40 -9.70 -5.13 -2.83
N ILE A 41 -9.46 -5.65 -1.62
CA ILE A 41 -10.44 -6.42 -0.83
C ILE A 41 -11.65 -5.54 -0.48
N ALA A 42 -11.45 -4.31 -0.03
CA ALA A 42 -12.54 -3.41 0.32
C ALA A 42 -13.44 -3.09 -0.89
N LYS A 43 -12.85 -3.03 -2.09
CA LYS A 43 -13.58 -2.82 -3.34
C LYS A 43 -14.28 -4.09 -3.85
N SER A 44 -13.61 -5.25 -3.81
CA SER A 44 -14.12 -6.50 -4.37
C SER A 44 -15.06 -7.24 -3.42
N MET A 45 -14.85 -7.11 -2.11
CA MET A 45 -15.63 -7.75 -1.05
C MET A 45 -15.91 -6.78 0.12
N PRO A 46 -16.80 -5.78 -0.07
CA PRO A 46 -17.06 -4.76 0.95
C PRO A 46 -17.57 -5.33 2.29
N ALA A 47 -18.37 -6.41 2.24
CA ALA A 47 -18.90 -7.08 3.43
C ALA A 47 -17.77 -7.69 4.29
N LEU A 48 -16.75 -8.27 3.65
CA LEU A 48 -15.59 -8.85 4.33
C LEU A 48 -14.75 -7.76 5.00
N ALA A 49 -14.42 -6.69 4.26
CA ALA A 49 -13.69 -5.57 4.83
C ALA A 49 -14.45 -4.92 6.00
N LYS A 50 -15.78 -4.75 5.89
CA LYS A 50 -16.62 -4.25 6.99
C LYS A 50 -16.60 -5.17 8.20
N HIS A 51 -16.66 -6.49 7.99
CA HIS A 51 -16.60 -7.46 9.07
C HIS A 51 -15.24 -7.40 9.79
N TRP A 52 -14.14 -7.44 9.05
CA TRP A 52 -12.78 -7.33 9.61
C TRP A 52 -12.59 -6.02 10.38
N ASN A 53 -13.04 -4.89 9.83
CA ASN A 53 -13.01 -3.59 10.49
C ASN A 53 -13.81 -3.53 11.81
N GLY A 54 -14.87 -4.34 11.93
CA GLY A 54 -15.66 -4.44 13.16
C GLY A 54 -15.01 -5.37 14.20
N LEU A 55 -14.27 -6.39 13.75
CA LEU A 55 -13.53 -7.30 14.62
C LEU A 55 -12.26 -6.64 15.19
N TYR A 56 -11.59 -5.80 14.39
CA TYR A 56 -10.29 -5.20 14.73
C TYR A 56 -10.31 -3.68 14.54
N PRO A 57 -10.93 -2.91 15.46
CA PRO A 57 -11.02 -1.46 15.35
C PRO A 57 -9.65 -0.76 15.33
N ASP A 58 -8.70 -1.21 16.15
CA ASP A 58 -7.35 -0.63 16.21
C ASP A 58 -6.58 -0.87 14.89
N ALA A 59 -6.70 -2.07 14.32
CA ALA A 59 -6.07 -2.40 13.04
C ALA A 59 -6.70 -1.61 11.87
N LYS A 60 -8.00 -1.30 11.96
CA LYS A 60 -8.66 -0.38 11.03
C LYS A 60 -8.09 1.03 11.15
N GLU A 61 -7.85 1.52 12.37
CA GLU A 61 -7.23 2.84 12.59
C GLU A 61 -5.81 2.90 12.01
N GLU A 62 -5.00 1.86 12.22
CA GLU A 62 -3.68 1.73 11.62
C GLU A 62 -3.75 1.72 10.08
N MET A 63 -4.71 1.00 9.49
CA MET A 63 -4.92 1.03 8.03
C MET A 63 -5.29 2.43 7.52
N ILE A 64 -6.06 3.21 8.28
CA ILE A 64 -6.36 4.61 7.93
C ILE A 64 -5.09 5.46 7.97
N GLN A 65 -4.21 5.26 8.96
CA GLN A 65 -2.92 5.95 9.03
C GLN A 65 -2.05 5.62 7.82
N ILE A 66 -1.89 4.34 7.48
CA ILE A 66 -1.13 3.89 6.30
C ILE A 66 -1.68 4.53 5.01
N ILE A 67 -3.01 4.58 4.83
CA ILE A 67 -3.64 5.23 3.67
C ILE A 67 -3.28 6.71 3.62
N ASN A 68 -3.31 7.41 4.76
CA ASN A 68 -3.01 8.84 4.82
C ASN A 68 -1.52 9.12 4.56
N GLU A 69 -0.62 8.30 5.09
CA GLU A 69 0.81 8.40 4.82
C GLU A 69 1.11 8.24 3.33
N ILE A 70 0.55 7.22 2.67
CA ILE A 70 0.73 7.01 1.22
C ILE A 70 0.21 8.22 0.42
N LYS A 71 -0.92 8.82 0.81
CA LYS A 71 -1.43 10.03 0.16
C LYS A 71 -0.46 11.20 0.31
N VAL A 72 0.02 11.46 1.52
CA VAL A 72 0.96 12.56 1.80
C VAL A 72 2.25 12.35 1.00
N MET A 73 2.83 11.16 1.01
CA MET A 73 4.04 10.86 0.23
C MET A 73 3.81 11.01 -1.28
N ASN A 74 2.65 10.56 -1.79
CA ASN A 74 2.30 10.72 -3.21
C ASN A 74 2.18 12.20 -3.60
N GLU A 75 1.54 13.02 -2.77
CA GLU A 75 1.42 14.47 -2.99
C GLU A 75 2.79 15.16 -2.96
N GLN A 76 3.65 14.81 -2.01
CA GLN A 76 5.03 15.29 -1.93
C GLN A 76 5.86 14.87 -3.16
N HIS A 77 5.73 13.62 -3.59
CA HIS A 77 6.43 13.12 -4.77
C HIS A 77 5.96 13.82 -6.06
N ARG A 78 4.65 14.02 -6.22
CA ARG A 78 4.08 14.71 -7.38
C ARG A 78 4.47 16.19 -7.44
N SER A 79 4.47 16.88 -6.31
CA SER A 79 4.85 18.29 -6.22
C SER A 79 6.36 18.52 -6.46
N SER A 80 7.21 17.61 -5.99
CA SER A 80 8.66 17.66 -6.26
C SER A 80 9.02 17.28 -7.70
N SER A 81 8.21 16.43 -8.36
CA SER A 81 8.42 16.05 -9.77
C SER A 81 7.91 17.07 -10.79
N GLN A 82 7.21 18.13 -10.34
CA GLN A 82 6.71 19.22 -11.18
C GLN A 82 7.59 20.49 -11.17
N ASN A 83 8.68 20.50 -10.39
CA ASN A 83 9.71 21.54 -10.37
C ASN A 83 11.00 21.04 -11.01
#